data_AF-A0A848B1N0-F1
#
_entry.id   AF-A0A848B1N0-F1
#
_cell.length_a   1.000
_cell.length_b   1.000
_cell.length_c   1.000
_cell.angle_alpha   90.00
_cell.angle_beta   90.00
_cell.angle_gamma   90.00
#
_symmetry.space_group_name_H-M   'P 1'
#
loop_
_entity.id
_entity.type
_entity.pdbx_description
1 polymer ?
#
loop_
_entity_poly.entity_id
_entity_poly.type
_entity_poly.pdbx_seq_one_letter_code
_entity_poly.pdbx_strand_id
1 'polypeptide(L)' 'KEELIAEMGAAFLCTQTGIEHATIKNSAAYIQNWLEHLRNDKKLVLQAAQKAQKAVDYILKPVQTQERAA' A
#
# COMPACT_ATOMS: atom_id res chain seq x y z
N LYS A 1 2.84 -8.23 9.08
CA LYS A 1 1.66 -8.26 8.16
C LYS A 1 1.14 -6.84 7.88
N GLU A 2 0.92 -6.00 8.88
CA GLU A 2 0.44 -4.62 8.68
C GLU A 2 1.47 -3.71 8.02
N GLU A 3 2.75 -3.80 8.41
CA GLU A 3 3.84 -3.05 7.77
C GLU A 3 3.93 -3.31 6.26
N LEU A 4 3.80 -4.57 5.82
CA LEU A 4 3.78 -4.92 4.40
C LEU A 4 2.60 -4.27 3.66
N ILE A 5 1.42 -4.22 4.29
CA ILE A 5 0.23 -3.56 3.71
C ILE A 5 0.48 -2.05 3.57
N ALA A 6 1.08 -1.43 4.60
CA ALA A 6 1.38 -0.01 4.60
C ALA A 6 2.42 0.36 3.54
N GLU A 7 3.50 -0.41 3.44
CA GLU A 7 4.58 -0.19 2.45
C GLU A 7 4.08 -0.41 1.01
N MET A 8 3.28 -1.46 0.76
CA MET A 8 2.64 -1.63 -0.56
C MET A 8 1.67 -0.49 -0.86
N GLY A 9 0.88 -0.05 0.11
CA GLY A 9 -0.05 1.08 -0.05
C GLY A 9 0.66 2.40 -0.35
N ALA A 10 1.78 2.67 0.35
CA ALA A 10 2.62 3.84 0.09
C ALA A 10 3.20 3.80 -1.34
N ALA A 11 3.74 2.66 -1.78
CA ALA A 11 4.24 2.49 -3.14
C ALA A 11 3.15 2.69 -4.21
N PHE A 12 1.94 2.16 -3.98
CA PHE A 12 0.80 2.34 -4.88
C PHE A 12 0.37 3.81 -4.96
N LEU A 13 0.28 4.50 -3.82
CA LEU A 13 -0.04 5.94 -3.77
C LEU A 13 1.02 6.79 -4.47
N CYS A 14 2.30 6.54 -4.21
CA CYS A 14 3.42 7.21 -4.88
C CYS A 14 3.29 7.08 -6.40
N THR A 15 3.04 5.86 -6.89
CA THR A 15 2.83 5.59 -8.31
C THR A 15 1.65 6.37 -8.87
N GLN A 16 0.51 6.37 -8.17
CA GLN A 16 -0.72 6.98 -8.65
C GLN A 16 -0.71 8.51 -8.59
N THR A 17 0.09 9.09 -7.69
CA THR A 17 0.21 10.55 -7.49
C THR A 17 1.41 11.16 -8.21
N GLY A 18 2.28 10.33 -8.81
CA GLY A 18 3.53 10.77 -9.44
C GLY A 18 4.59 11.23 -8.43
N ILE A 19 4.42 10.94 -7.14
CA ILE A 19 5.42 11.21 -6.10
C ILE A 19 6.50 10.14 -6.22
N GLU A 20 7.71 10.57 -6.53
CA GLU A 20 8.86 9.67 -6.61
C GLU A 20 9.11 9.02 -5.24
N HIS A 21 9.14 7.69 -5.23
CA HIS A 21 9.35 6.94 -4.00
C HIS A 21 10.83 7.02 -3.64
N ALA A 22 11.21 7.98 -2.80
CA ALA A 22 12.55 8.01 -2.22
C ALA A 22 12.80 6.66 -1.52
N THR A 23 13.83 5.93 -1.92
CA THR A 23 14.14 4.62 -1.33
C THR A 23 14.45 4.82 0.15
N ILE A 24 13.48 4.52 1.02
CA ILE A 24 13.68 4.63 2.46
C ILE A 24 14.65 3.52 2.85
N LYS A 25 15.85 3.87 3.34
CA LYS A 25 16.91 2.93 3.74
C LYS A 25 16.42 1.81 4.69
N ASN A 26 15.35 2.04 5.43
CA ASN A 26 14.74 1.06 6.33
C ASN A 26 13.99 -0.06 5.62
N SER A 27 13.46 0.13 4.40
CA SER A 27 12.70 -0.90 3.67
C SER A 27 13.56 -2.13 3.34
N ALA A 28 14.89 -1.98 3.21
CA ALA A 28 15.82 -3.08 2.92
C ALA A 28 15.95 -4.09 4.09
N ALA A 29 15.87 -3.64 5.34
CA ALA A 29 15.96 -4.53 6.50
C ALA A 29 14.72 -5.42 6.65
N TYR A 30 13.55 -4.95 6.22
CA TYR A 30 12.29 -5.70 6.29
C TYR A 30 12.14 -6.72 5.15
N ILE A 31 12.81 -6.54 4.01
CA ILE A 31 12.73 -7.47 2.87
C ILE A 31 13.24 -8.87 3.24
N GLN A 32 14.32 -9.00 4.03
CA GLN A 32 14.79 -10.32 4.48
C GLN A 32 13.76 -11.02 5.39
N ASN A 33 13.20 -10.30 6.36
CA ASN A 33 12.18 -10.85 7.25
C ASN A 33 10.91 -11.24 6.47
N TRP A 34 10.52 -10.44 5.46
CA TRP A 34 9.40 -10.77 4.60
C TRP A 34 9.69 -11.98 3.72
N LEU A 35 10.88 -12.11 3.14
CA LEU A 35 11.24 -13.26 2.29
C LEU A 35 11.02 -14.61 2.99
N GLU A 36 11.33 -14.70 4.29
CA GLU A 36 11.09 -15.89 5.08
C GLU A 36 9.58 -16.18 5.26
N HIS A 37 8.81 -15.14 5.59
CA HIS A 37 7.35 -15.25 5.71
C HIS A 37 6.65 -15.55 4.37
N LEU A 38 7.17 -15.00 3.26
CA LEU A 38 6.64 -15.19 1.91
C LEU A 38 6.96 -16.58 1.34
N ARG A 39 8.09 -17.17 1.75
CA ARG A 39 8.39 -18.58 1.45
C ARG A 39 7.41 -19.52 2.14
N ASN A 40 7.02 -19.21 3.38
CA ASN A 40 6.11 -20.03 4.17
C ASN A 40 4.64 -19.81 3.82
N ASP A 41 4.25 -18.64 3.33
CA ASP A 41 2.87 -18.32 2.94
C ASP A 41 2.82 -17.47 1.65
N LYS A 42 2.67 -18.15 0.51
CA LYS A 42 2.55 -17.51 -0.81
C LYS A 42 1.29 -16.64 -0.95
N LYS A 43 0.26 -16.86 -0.12
CA LYS A 43 -0.99 -16.07 -0.16
C LYS A 43 -0.82 -14.74 0.58
N LEU A 44 0.19 -14.61 1.43
CA LEU A 44 0.43 -13.43 2.24
C LEU A 44 0.64 -12.18 1.39
N VAL A 45 1.42 -12.27 0.28
CA VAL A 45 1.60 -11.14 -0.66
C VAL A 45 0.26 -10.72 -1.25
N LEU A 46 -0.51 -11.68 -1.76
CA LEU A 46 -1.78 -11.39 -2.43
C LEU A 46 -2.79 -10.76 -1.48
N GLN A 47 -2.88 -11.26 -0.25
CA GLN A 47 -3.75 -10.71 0.78
C GLN A 47 -3.31 -9.31 1.21
N ALA A 48 -2.00 -9.07 1.33
CA ALA A 48 -1.47 -7.76 1.67
C ALA A 48 -1.76 -6.75 0.55
N ALA A 49 -1.52 -7.14 -0.71
CA ALA A 49 -1.82 -6.34 -1.89
C ALA A 49 -3.31 -5.96 -1.97
N GLN A 50 -4.21 -6.93 -1.75
CA GLN A 50 -5.66 -6.69 -1.75
C GLN A 50 -6.09 -5.67 -0.68
N LYS A 51 -5.51 -5.75 0.52
CA LYS A 51 -5.79 -4.79 1.60
C LYS A 51 -5.20 -3.41 1.30
N ALA A 52 -3.97 -3.37 0.78
CA ALA A 52 -3.31 -2.14 0.38
C ALA A 52 -4.12 -1.41 -0.69
N GLN A 53 -4.55 -2.11 -1.75
CA GLN A 53 -5.36 -1.53 -2.82
C GLN A 53 -6.65 -0.92 -2.27
N LYS A 54 -7.38 -1.63 -1.40
CA LYS A 54 -8.61 -1.09 -0.78
C LYS A 54 -8.35 0.21 0.01
N ALA A 55 -7.23 0.30 0.71
CA ALA A 55 -6.86 1.51 1.44
C ALA A 55 -6.52 2.67 0.49
N VAL A 56 -5.77 2.40 -0.58
CA VAL A 56 -5.46 3.39 -1.62
C VAL A 56 -6.71 3.88 -2.33
N ASP A 57 -7.62 2.97 -2.72
CA ASP A 57 -8.90 3.32 -3.33
C ASP A 57 -9.74 4.21 -2.41
N TYR A 58 -9.70 3.95 -1.11
CA TYR A 58 -10.39 4.79 -0.13
C TYR A 58 -9.78 6.19 -0.04
N ILE A 59 -8.46 6.31 -0.03
CA ILE A 59 -7.74 7.59 0.02
C ILE A 59 -7.96 8.42 -1.25
N LEU A 60 -7.97 7.77 -2.41
CA LEU A 60 -8.09 8.43 -3.72
C LEU A 60 -9.53 8.67 -4.15
N LYS A 61 -10.53 8.15 -3.43
CA LYS A 61 -11.93 8.45 -3.73
C LYS A 61 -12.13 9.96 -3.61
N PRO A 62 -12.56 10.64 -4.69
CA PRO A 62 -12.89 12.06 -4.60
C PRO A 62 -14.02 12.21 -3.59
N VAL A 63 -13.86 13.16 -2.66
CA VAL A 63 -14.97 13.60 -1.82
C VAL A 63 -16.03 14.12 -2.79
N GLN A 64 -17.14 13.38 -2.91
CA GLN A 64 -18.34 13.94 -3.53
C GLN A 64 -18.80 15.06 -2.61
N THR A 65 -18.39 16.29 -2.89
CA THR A 65 -19.03 17.47 -2.32
C THR A 65 -20.48 17.35 -2.76
N GLN A 66 -21.36 17.00 -1.83
CA GLN A 66 -22.79 17.17 -2.02
C GLN A 66 -22.99 18.66 -2.29
N GLU A 67 -23.09 19.03 -3.55
CA GLU A 67 -23.70 20.30 -3.93
C GLU A 67 -25.11 20.24 -3.34
N ARG A 68 -25.27 20.89 -2.19
CA ARG A 68 -26.58 21.27 -1.68
C ARG A 68 -27.20 22.07 -2.80
N ALA A 69 -28.12 21.44 -3.53
CA ALA A 69 -29.08 22.14 -4.36
C ALA A 69 -29.73 23.21 -3.46
N ALA A 70 -29.31 24.45 -3.70
CA ALA A 70 -29.91 25.65 -3.15
C ALA A 70 -31.20 25.97 -3.91
#